data_AF-A0A165N6Q5-F1
#
_entry.id   AF-A0A165N6Q5-F1
#
_cell.length_a   1.000
_cell.length_b   1.000
_cell.length_c   1.000
_cell.angle_alpha   90.00
_cell.angle_beta   90.00
_cell.angle_gamma   90.00
#
_symmetry.space_group_name_H-M   'P 1'
#
loop_
_entity.id
_entity.type
_entity.pdbx_description
1 polymer ?
#
loop_
_entity_poly.entity_id
_entity_poly.type
_entity_poly.pdbx_seq_one_letter_code
_entity_poly.pdbx_strand_id
1 'polypeptide(L)' 'MMKKLLMILFISAPFIAQLVVLPFANRIDPIVLGLPFLQFWLFLWIVLTPLFTFGIYLLQKSQGGLD' A
#
# COMPACT_ATOMS: atom_id res chain seq x y z
N MET A 1 -21.70 -5.17 1.95
CA MET A 1 -21.05 -5.36 0.63
C MET A 1 -19.86 -4.41 0.45
N MET A 2 -20.03 -3.09 0.59
CA MET A 2 -18.95 -2.09 0.44
C MET A 2 -17.71 -2.33 1.33
N LYS A 3 -17.89 -2.63 2.62
CA LYS A 3 -16.76 -2.85 3.55
C LYS A 3 -15.86 -4.04 3.16
N LYS A 4 -16.43 -5.12 2.63
CA LYS A 4 -15.67 -6.26 2.08
C LYS A 4 -14.83 -5.84 0.88
N LEU A 5 -15.38 -4.99 0.02
CA LEU A 5 -14.68 -4.46 -1.15
C LEU A 5 -13.49 -3.60 -0.72
N LEU A 6 -13.66 -2.76 0.31
CA LEU A 6 -12.57 -1.96 0.89
C LEU A 6 -11.47 -2.82 1.52
N MET A 7 -11.82 -3.91 2.21
CA MET A 7 -10.83 -4.85 2.72
C MET A 7 -10.02 -5.49 1.60
N ILE A 8 -10.69 -5.98 0.55
CA ILE A 8 -10.01 -6.58 -0.60
C ILE A 8 -9.07 -5.55 -1.26
N LEU A 9 -9.52 -4.30 -1.40
CA LEU A 9 -8.70 -3.23 -1.94
C LEU A 9 -7.45 -2.96 -1.10
N PHE A 10 -7.60 -2.80 0.23
CA PHE A 10 -6.47 -2.52 1.11
C PHE A 10 -5.49 -3.70 1.22
N ILE A 11 -5.99 -4.93 1.19
CA ILE A 11 -5.14 -6.13 1.20
C ILE A 11 -4.38 -6.25 -0.11
N SER A 12 -5.03 -6.05 -1.25
CA SER A 12 -4.40 -6.24 -2.57
C SER A 12 -3.47 -5.10 -2.99
N ALA A 13 -3.68 -3.88 -2.48
CA ALA A 13 -2.88 -2.70 -2.83
C ALA A 13 -1.36 -2.91 -2.75
N PRO A 14 -0.76 -3.38 -1.62
CA PRO A 14 0.68 -3.60 -1.56
C PRO A 14 1.16 -4.68 -2.54
N PHE A 15 0.39 -5.75 -2.76
CA PHE A 15 0.77 -6.80 -3.71
C PHE A 15 0.76 -6.29 -5.15
N ILE A 16 -0.29 -5.56 -5.55
CA ILE A 16 -0.37 -4.98 -6.89
C ILE A 16 0.79 -3.99 -7.10
N ALA A 17 1.07 -3.16 -6.09
CA ALA A 17 2.14 -2.19 -6.17
C ALA A 17 3.54 -2.81 -6.33
N GLN A 18 3.80 -3.94 -5.69
CA GLN A 18 5.11 -4.59 -5.75
C GLN A 18 5.24 -5.64 -6.87
N LEU A 19 4.17 -6.36 -7.21
CA LEU A 19 4.22 -7.43 -8.22
C LEU A 19 3.91 -6.92 -9.63
N VAL A 20 3.00 -5.94 -9.75
CA VAL A 20 2.53 -5.45 -11.05
C VAL A 20 3.15 -4.10 -11.36
N VAL A 21 3.18 -3.17 -10.41
CA VAL A 21 3.61 -1.79 -10.66
C VAL A 21 5.14 -1.62 -10.57
N LEU A 22 5.83 -2.47 -9.81
CA LEU A 22 7.28 -2.35 -9.59
C LEU A 22 8.12 -2.33 -10.87
N PRO A 23 7.87 -3.16 -11.92
CA PRO A 23 8.62 -3.06 -13.17
C PRO A 23 8.50 -1.69 -13.84
N PHE A 24 7.36 -1.02 -13.69
CA PHE A 24 7.16 0.34 -14.21
C PHE A 24 7.84 1.39 -13.33
N ALA A 25 7.94 1.14 -12.02
CA ALA A 25 8.66 1.97 -11.08
C ALA A 25 10.18 1.70 -11.06
N ASN A 26 10.66 0.66 -11.75
CA ASN A 26 12.07 0.31 -11.83
C ASN A 26 12.81 1.24 -12.80
N ARG A 27 13.08 2.46 -12.37
CA ARG A 27 13.87 3.45 -13.09
C ARG A 27 14.63 4.34 -12.12
N ILE A 28 15.70 4.95 -12.61
CA ILE A 28 16.54 5.87 -11.84
C ILE A 28 15.87 7.25 -11.78
N ASP A 29 15.42 7.76 -12.94
CA ASP A 29 14.79 9.07 -13.03
C ASP A 29 13.25 9.01 -12.98
N PRO A 30 12.58 9.99 -12.36
CA PRO A 30 13.16 11.18 -11.73
C PRO A 30 13.75 10.91 -10.34
N ILE A 31 14.73 11.73 -9.93
CA ILE A 31 15.19 11.77 -8.55
C ILE A 31 14.18 12.53 -7.69
N VAL A 32 13.63 11.86 -6.67
CA VAL A 32 12.63 12.40 -5.76
C VAL A 32 13.18 12.36 -4.34
N LEU A 33 13.21 13.50 -3.64
CA LEU A 33 13.81 13.63 -2.30
C LEU A 33 15.28 13.17 -2.22
N GLY A 34 16.04 13.30 -3.32
CA GLY A 34 17.42 12.82 -3.41
C GLY A 34 17.57 11.32 -3.61
N LEU A 35 16.46 10.58 -3.80
CA LEU A 35 16.45 9.16 -4.08
C LEU A 35 16.12 8.91 -5.56
N PRO A 36 16.75 7.92 -6.23
CA PRO A 36 16.25 7.45 -7.51
C PRO A 36 14.81 6.93 -7.38
N PHE A 37 14.06 6.95 -8.48
CA PHE A 37 12.62 6.70 -8.46
C PHE A 37 12.25 5.35 -7.82
N LEU A 38 13.00 4.28 -8.10
CA LEU A 38 12.77 2.98 -7.48
C LEU A 38 12.93 3.03 -5.95
N GLN A 39 14.00 3.64 -5.44
CA GLN A 39 14.24 3.78 -4.01
C GLN A 39 13.15 4.64 -3.36
N PHE A 40 12.76 5.74 -3.99
CA PHE A 40 11.65 6.56 -3.52
C PHE A 40 10.35 5.75 -3.45
N TRP A 41 10.06 4.94 -4.47
CA TRP A 41 8.88 4.06 -4.51
C TRP A 41 8.89 3.08 -3.33
N LEU A 42 9.98 2.36 -3.12
CA LEU A 42 10.11 1.43 -2.00
C LEU A 42 9.98 2.15 -0.65
N PHE A 43 10.63 3.30 -0.48
CA PHE A 43 10.55 4.11 0.73
C PHE A 43 9.11 4.59 1.01
N LEU A 44 8.40 5.05 0.00
CA LEU A 44 6.99 5.42 0.09
C LEU A 44 6.14 4.24 0.60
N TRP A 45 6.39 3.03 0.09
CA TRP A 45 5.65 1.83 0.49
C TRP A 45 5.96 1.34 1.91
N ILE A 46 7.09 1.74 2.53
CA ILE A 46 7.34 1.51 3.97
C ILE A 46 6.28 2.22 4.81
N VAL A 47 5.85 3.41 4.41
CA VAL A 47 4.83 4.19 5.12
C VAL A 47 3.41 3.80 4.69
N LEU A 48 3.18 3.58 3.40
CA LEU A 48 1.84 3.25 2.90
C LEU A 48 1.34 1.89 3.41
N THR A 49 2.20 0.86 3.48
CA THR A 49 1.80 -0.48 3.91
C THR A 49 1.16 -0.52 5.31
N PRO A 50 1.76 0.04 6.37
CA PRO A 50 1.11 0.09 7.68
C PRO A 50 -0.14 0.97 7.67
N LEU A 51 -0.26 1.99 6.81
CA LEU A 51 -1.49 2.76 6.67
C LEU A 51 -2.64 1.93 6.09
N PHE A 52 -2.36 1.07 5.09
CA PHE A 52 -3.35 0.12 4.58
C PHE A 52 -3.78 -0.88 5.65
N THR A 53 -2.82 -1.47 6.38
CA THR A 53 -3.13 -2.40 7.48
C THR A 53 -3.90 -1.71 8.62
N PHE A 54 -3.58 -0.45 8.92
CA PHE A 54 -4.33 0.35 9.88
C PHE A 54 -5.76 0.62 9.39
N GLY A 55 -5.95 0.90 8.11
CA GLY A 55 -7.27 1.00 7.49
C GLY A 55 -8.09 -0.28 7.64
N ILE A 56 -7.46 -1.45 7.45
CA ILE A 56 -8.08 -2.76 7.70
C ILE A 56 -8.48 -2.90 9.18
N TYR A 57 -7.58 -2.56 10.10
CA TYR A 57 -7.85 -2.60 11.55
C TYR A 57 -9.06 -1.73 11.92
N LEU A 58 -9.13 -0.49 11.43
CA LEU A 58 -10.27 0.40 11.70
C LEU A 58 -11.58 -0.15 11.12
N LEU A 59 -11.53 -0.73 9.92
CA LEU A 59 -12.70 -1.37 9.29
C LEU A 59 -13.17 -2.63 10.04
N GLN A 60 -12.25 -3.40 10.61
CA GLN A 60 -12.57 -4.58 11.44
C GLN A 60 -13.11 -4.15 12.81
N LYS A 61 -12.50 -3.15 13.44
CA LYS A 61 -12.96 -2.57 14.71
C LYS A 61 -14.38 -2.02 14.61
N SER A 62 -14.69 -1.32 13.51
CA SER A 62 -16.04 -0.83 13.22
C SER A 62 -17.08 -1.95 13.06
N GLN A 63 -16.65 -3.18 12.79
CA GLN A 63 -17.54 -4.32 12.59
C GLN A 63 -17.71 -5.19 13.84
N GLY A 64 -17.09 -4.84 14.98
CA GLY A 64 -17.08 -5.69 16.18
C GLY A 64 -16.38 -7.03 15.92
N GLY A 65 -15.40 -7.04 15.00
CA GLY A 65 -14.66 -8.26 14.65
C GLY A 65 -13.35 -8.43 15.43
N LEU A 66 -13.13 -7.63 16.47
CA LEU A 66 -11.89 -7.59 17.26
C LEU A 66 -12.17 -7.86 18.74
N ASP A 67 -13.22 -8.62 19.01
CA ASP A 67 -13.63 -9.08 20.34
C ASP A 67 -12.67 -10.16 20.87
#